data_AF-A0A086AER0-F1
#
_entry.id   AF-A0A086AER0-F1
#
_cell.length_a   1.000
_cell.length_b   1.000
_cell.length_c   1.000
_cell.angle_alpha   90.00
_cell.angle_beta   90.00
_cell.angle_gamma   90.00
#
_symmetry.space_group_name_H-M   'P 1'
#
loop_
_entity.id
_entity.type
_entity.pdbx_description
1 polymer ?
#
loop_
_entity_poly.entity_id
_entity_poly.type
_entity_poly.pdbx_seq_one_letter_code
_entity_poly.pdbx_strand_id
1 'polypeptide(L)'
;MATNKIIIKLISFLENLDRNIQKKKKSVSETDKIRFRKKQHKLNRGLTSSVGKNLESLSYPTIGYLIIGLIIMCAFAFSYFDITGTEKLNFSDAIYFSIVTMTSLGYGDIHPTGTGRLIASIEVLSGVMLVAIFVGKIASERQSTLLLLLYNTESNRQLKEFYREVKIINVSFDQLLDEHEHLEFNHKVKKTYKFITGIYNYLSLHANQGRIADYGNISSLRKLYVSIYDLQVLTKNAIKTHGPDEQTKINLQRLIYRINGIASLMQPFHLKDPISKNILTNINFQTSAYEKSKINNTSSPIYRTKITESLKNKVLAELPPLPWDKKLNVIIGNKLGLPHKFTDRIIKKLVEEGLAPDPRG
;
A
#
# COMPACT_ATOMS: atom_id res chain seq x y z
N MET A 1 0.30 -14.66 58.82
CA MET A 1 -0.79 -15.24 57.97
C MET A 1 -1.69 -14.19 57.29
N ALA A 2 -1.98 -13.03 57.89
CA ALA A 2 -2.86 -12.01 57.30
C ALA A 2 -2.28 -11.28 56.06
N THR A 3 -0.97 -11.03 56.03
CA THR A 3 -0.26 -10.35 54.93
C THR A 3 -0.26 -11.12 53.61
N ASN A 4 -0.10 -12.46 53.65
CA ASN A 4 -0.18 -13.29 52.43
C ASN A 4 -1.58 -13.29 51.80
N LYS A 5 -2.65 -13.22 52.60
CA LYS A 5 -4.02 -13.13 52.06
C LYS A 5 -4.26 -11.82 51.31
N ILE A 6 -3.69 -10.71 51.77
CA ILE A 6 -3.83 -9.40 51.12
C ILE A 6 -3.06 -9.40 49.79
N ILE A 7 -1.84 -9.93 49.76
CA ILE A 7 -1.01 -10.01 48.55
C ILE A 7 -1.69 -10.87 47.48
N ILE A 8 -2.24 -12.03 47.84
CA ILE A 8 -2.96 -12.91 46.90
C ILE A 8 -4.22 -12.21 46.34
N LYS A 9 -4.93 -11.44 47.16
CA LYS A 9 -6.10 -10.66 46.73
C LYS A 9 -5.73 -9.51 45.78
N LEU A 10 -4.55 -8.92 45.98
CA LEU A 10 -4.03 -7.84 45.15
C LEU A 10 -3.55 -8.36 43.78
N ILE A 11 -2.87 -9.51 43.77
CA ILE A 11 -2.45 -10.19 42.54
C ILE A 11 -3.66 -10.62 41.71
N SER A 12 -4.66 -11.24 42.35
CA SER A 12 -5.88 -11.66 41.63
C SER A 12 -6.67 -10.46 41.09
N PHE A 13 -6.68 -9.33 41.81
CA PHE A 13 -7.29 -8.09 41.34
C PHE A 13 -6.56 -7.51 40.12
N LEU A 14 -5.22 -7.47 40.15
CA LEU A 14 -4.40 -6.99 39.03
C LEU A 14 -4.54 -7.88 37.78
N GLU A 15 -4.56 -9.21 37.94
CA GLU A 15 -4.81 -10.14 36.83
C GLU A 15 -6.22 -9.98 36.23
N ASN A 16 -7.21 -9.66 37.05
CA ASN A 16 -8.57 -9.40 36.56
C ASN A 16 -8.64 -8.09 35.78
N LEU A 17 -7.90 -7.08 36.23
CA LEU A 17 -7.78 -5.79 35.57
C LEU A 17 -7.11 -5.91 34.20
N ASP A 18 -6.00 -6.66 34.11
CA ASP A 18 -5.32 -6.89 32.83
C ASP A 18 -6.18 -7.71 31.85
N ARG A 19 -6.88 -8.76 32.33
CA ARG A 19 -7.84 -9.52 31.52
C ARG A 19 -8.97 -8.62 30.97
N ASN A 20 -9.47 -7.69 31.77
CA ASN A 20 -10.50 -6.75 31.34
C ASN A 20 -9.98 -5.74 30.31
N ILE A 21 -8.74 -5.25 30.47
CA ILE A 21 -8.09 -4.37 29.49
C ILE A 21 -7.86 -5.10 28.17
N GLN A 22 -7.41 -6.35 28.20
CA GLN A 22 -7.22 -7.16 26.99
C GLN A 22 -8.55 -7.46 26.29
N LYS A 23 -9.60 -7.82 27.04
CA LYS A 23 -10.96 -8.01 26.48
C LYS A 23 -11.48 -6.73 25.83
N LYS A 24 -11.29 -5.57 26.46
CA LYS A 24 -11.71 -4.26 25.93
C LYS A 24 -10.94 -3.85 24.68
N LYS A 25 -9.62 -4.11 24.61
CA LYS A 25 -8.83 -3.91 23.39
C LYS A 25 -9.30 -4.81 22.23
N LYS A 26 -9.64 -6.06 22.53
CA LYS A 26 -10.11 -7.03 21.52
C LYS A 26 -11.50 -6.66 20.98
N SER A 27 -12.42 -6.23 21.85
CA SER A 27 -13.76 -5.80 21.44
C SER A 27 -13.73 -4.50 20.63
N VAL A 28 -12.89 -3.53 20.99
CA VAL A 28 -12.69 -2.29 20.20
C VAL A 28 -12.12 -2.60 18.81
N SER A 29 -11.15 -3.51 18.71
CA SER A 29 -10.62 -3.96 17.41
C SER A 29 -11.69 -4.66 16.55
N GLU A 30 -12.59 -5.47 17.13
CA GLU A 30 -13.67 -6.12 16.39
C GLU A 30 -14.76 -5.14 15.95
N THR A 31 -15.16 -4.20 16.80
CA THR A 31 -16.13 -3.17 16.43
C THR A 31 -15.59 -2.25 15.35
N ASP A 32 -14.30 -1.90 15.40
CA ASP A 32 -13.63 -1.17 14.32
C ASP A 32 -13.62 -1.99 13.03
N LYS A 33 -13.25 -3.27 13.06
CA LYS A 33 -13.30 -4.16 11.88
C LYS A 33 -14.71 -4.27 11.27
N ILE A 34 -15.76 -4.34 12.09
CA ILE A 34 -17.15 -4.39 11.64
C ILE A 34 -17.56 -3.04 11.04
N ARG A 35 -17.15 -1.92 11.65
CA ARG A 35 -17.40 -0.57 11.13
C ARG A 35 -16.69 -0.32 9.80
N PHE A 36 -15.44 -0.80 9.66
CA PHE A 36 -14.70 -0.79 8.41
C PHE A 36 -15.37 -1.67 7.35
N ARG A 37 -15.77 -2.91 7.67
CA ARG A 37 -16.54 -3.78 6.76
C ARG A 37 -17.86 -3.15 6.30
N LYS A 38 -18.61 -2.52 7.21
CA LYS A 38 -19.86 -1.81 6.87
C LYS A 38 -19.60 -0.57 6.01
N LYS A 39 -18.54 0.18 6.28
CA LYS A 39 -18.14 1.34 5.46
C LYS A 39 -17.67 0.90 4.06
N GLN A 40 -16.94 -0.20 3.97
CA GLN A 40 -16.49 -0.82 2.72
C GLN A 40 -17.67 -1.35 1.88
N HIS A 41 -18.66 -2.01 2.50
CA HIS A 41 -19.90 -2.40 1.84
C HIS A 41 -20.76 -1.22 1.38
N LYS A 42 -20.78 -0.11 2.14
CA LYS A 42 -21.57 1.09 1.80
C LYS A 42 -20.93 1.90 0.66
N LEU A 43 -19.59 1.88 0.52
CA LEU A 43 -18.88 2.48 -0.60
C LEU A 43 -18.93 1.65 -1.89
N ASN A 44 -19.15 0.33 -1.81
CA ASN A 44 -19.39 -0.54 -2.98
C ASN A 44 -20.76 -0.32 -3.65
N ARG A 45 -21.60 0.59 -3.14
CA ARG A 45 -22.78 1.05 -3.89
C ARG A 45 -22.33 2.04 -4.94
N GLY A 46 -21.81 1.47 -6.03
CA GLY A 46 -21.13 2.17 -7.12
C GLY A 46 -21.94 3.27 -7.79
N LEU A 47 -21.17 4.15 -8.41
CA LEU A 47 -21.49 5.30 -9.28
C LEU A 47 -22.29 4.94 -10.55
N THR A 48 -22.99 3.81 -10.57
CA THR A 48 -23.73 3.29 -11.74
C THR A 48 -25.22 3.22 -11.44
N SER A 49 -26.04 3.61 -12.41
CA SER A 49 -27.50 3.55 -12.30
C SER A 49 -27.96 2.10 -12.10
N SER A 50 -29.13 1.90 -11.49
CA SER A 50 -29.70 0.55 -11.30
C SER A 50 -29.81 -0.24 -12.61
N VAL A 51 -30.04 0.47 -13.72
CA VAL A 51 -30.08 -0.11 -15.08
C VAL A 51 -28.69 -0.61 -15.50
N GLY A 52 -27.63 0.18 -15.30
CA GLY A 52 -26.27 -0.21 -15.66
C GLY A 52 -25.80 -1.48 -14.95
N LYS A 53 -26.11 -1.64 -13.66
CA LYS A 53 -25.73 -2.84 -12.88
C LYS A 53 -26.39 -4.10 -13.42
N ASN A 54 -27.67 -4.03 -13.76
CA ASN A 54 -28.39 -5.15 -14.33
C ASN A 54 -27.86 -5.50 -15.72
N LEU A 55 -27.51 -4.49 -16.53
CA LEU A 55 -26.93 -4.67 -17.85
C LEU A 55 -25.53 -5.32 -17.81
N GLU A 56 -24.69 -4.90 -16.87
CA GLU A 56 -23.37 -5.50 -16.65
C GLU A 56 -23.46 -6.97 -16.21
N SER A 57 -24.51 -7.32 -15.47
CA SER A 57 -24.74 -8.69 -14.98
C SER A 57 -25.23 -9.68 -16.05
N LEU A 58 -25.73 -9.19 -17.20
CA LEU A 58 -26.18 -10.05 -18.30
C LEU A 58 -25.01 -10.79 -18.93
N SER A 59 -25.12 -12.11 -19.08
CA SER A 59 -24.10 -12.90 -19.78
C SER A 59 -24.25 -12.74 -21.29
N TYR A 60 -23.14 -12.82 -22.03
CA TYR A 60 -23.15 -12.81 -23.51
C TYR A 60 -24.15 -13.81 -24.14
N PRO A 61 -24.21 -15.08 -23.71
CA PRO A 61 -25.24 -16.01 -24.20
C PRO A 61 -26.66 -15.55 -23.90
N THR A 62 -26.91 -14.86 -22.78
CA THR A 62 -28.25 -14.33 -22.45
C THR A 62 -28.70 -13.31 -23.49
N ILE A 63 -27.81 -12.41 -23.92
CA ILE A 63 -28.12 -11.46 -25.00
C ILE A 63 -28.37 -12.20 -26.32
N GLY A 64 -27.58 -13.23 -26.62
CA GLY A 64 -27.81 -14.10 -27.79
C GLY A 64 -29.18 -14.76 -27.78
N TYR A 65 -29.60 -15.33 -26.64
CA TYR A 65 -30.92 -15.92 -26.48
C TYR A 65 -32.06 -14.90 -26.61
N LEU A 66 -31.86 -13.66 -26.15
CA LEU A 66 -32.84 -12.58 -26.33
C LEU A 66 -32.99 -12.19 -27.80
N ILE A 67 -31.89 -12.14 -28.56
CA ILE A 67 -31.91 -11.85 -30.00
C ILE A 67 -32.64 -12.97 -30.76
N ILE A 68 -32.27 -14.23 -30.51
CA ILE A 68 -32.91 -15.39 -31.14
C ILE A 68 -34.39 -15.46 -30.74
N GLY A 69 -34.70 -15.22 -29.47
CA GLY A 69 -36.07 -15.19 -28.96
C GLY A 69 -36.91 -14.09 -29.61
N LEU A 70 -36.35 -12.90 -29.81
CA LEU A 70 -37.01 -11.80 -30.52
C LEU A 70 -37.32 -12.19 -31.97
N ILE A 71 -36.34 -12.76 -32.69
CA ILE A 71 -36.54 -13.22 -34.08
C ILE A 71 -37.65 -14.26 -34.16
N ILE A 72 -37.61 -15.28 -33.29
CA ILE A 72 -38.62 -16.35 -33.28
C ILE A 72 -39.99 -15.77 -32.94
N MET A 73 -40.09 -14.90 -31.94
CA MET A 73 -41.34 -14.27 -31.52
C MET A 73 -41.94 -13.41 -32.64
N CYS A 74 -41.13 -12.59 -33.33
CA CYS A 74 -41.55 -11.78 -34.46
C CYS A 74 -41.95 -12.66 -35.66
N ALA A 75 -41.19 -13.71 -35.96
CA ALA A 75 -41.54 -14.67 -37.02
C ALA A 75 -42.89 -15.37 -36.76
N PHE A 76 -43.18 -15.75 -35.51
CA PHE A 76 -44.49 -16.27 -35.13
C PHE A 76 -45.61 -15.23 -35.31
N ALA A 77 -45.39 -13.98 -34.88
CA ALA A 77 -46.35 -12.92 -35.06
C ALA A 77 -46.64 -12.68 -36.55
N PHE A 78 -45.59 -12.66 -37.37
CA PHE A 78 -45.69 -12.49 -38.81
C PHE A 78 -46.41 -13.67 -39.50
N SER A 79 -46.16 -14.92 -39.11
CA SER A 79 -46.86 -16.05 -39.71
C SER A 79 -48.34 -16.16 -39.29
N TYR A 80 -48.69 -15.68 -38.09
CA TYR A 80 -50.05 -15.77 -37.56
C TYR A 80 -50.97 -14.63 -38.05
N PHE A 81 -50.47 -13.40 -38.07
CA PHE A 81 -51.21 -12.21 -38.53
C PHE A 81 -51.07 -12.03 -40.05
N ASP A 82 -52.14 -11.62 -40.73
CA ASP A 82 -52.05 -11.26 -42.15
C ASP A 82 -51.35 -9.89 -42.29
N ILE A 83 -50.08 -9.94 -42.69
CA ILE A 83 -49.18 -8.79 -42.70
C ILE A 83 -49.03 -8.16 -44.09
N THR A 84 -49.08 -8.99 -45.14
CA THR A 84 -48.78 -8.60 -46.53
C THR A 84 -50.06 -8.27 -47.29
N GLY A 85 -51.24 -8.53 -46.71
CA GLY A 85 -52.55 -8.20 -47.27
C GLY A 85 -52.92 -9.02 -48.50
N THR A 86 -52.15 -10.06 -48.81
CA THR A 86 -52.30 -10.93 -49.98
C THR A 86 -52.41 -12.38 -49.53
N GLU A 87 -51.38 -12.91 -48.86
CA GLU A 87 -51.37 -14.26 -48.28
C GLU A 87 -50.49 -14.34 -47.02
N LYS A 88 -50.79 -15.28 -46.12
CA LYS A 88 -50.01 -15.50 -44.89
C LYS A 88 -48.59 -15.98 -45.22
N LEU A 89 -47.59 -15.40 -44.56
CA LEU A 89 -46.20 -15.84 -44.70
C LEU A 89 -46.00 -17.21 -44.06
N ASN A 90 -45.31 -18.09 -44.78
CA ASN A 90 -44.77 -19.32 -44.21
C ASN A 90 -43.75 -18.98 -43.12
N PHE A 91 -43.61 -19.86 -42.14
CA PHE A 91 -42.73 -19.61 -40.98
C PHE A 91 -41.26 -19.39 -41.39
N SER A 92 -40.77 -20.07 -42.42
CA SER A 92 -39.43 -19.86 -42.98
C SER A 92 -39.24 -18.43 -43.50
N ASP A 93 -40.21 -17.92 -44.23
CA ASP A 93 -40.16 -16.61 -44.88
C ASP A 93 -40.34 -15.50 -43.84
N ALA A 94 -41.12 -15.78 -42.78
CA ALA A 94 -41.25 -14.91 -41.63
C ALA A 94 -39.96 -14.80 -40.79
N ILE A 95 -39.23 -15.92 -40.60
CA ILE A 95 -37.88 -15.89 -39.98
C ILE A 95 -36.92 -15.09 -40.85
N TYR A 96 -36.90 -15.34 -42.15
CA TYR A 96 -36.06 -14.61 -43.09
C TYR A 96 -36.35 -13.10 -43.05
N PHE A 97 -37.63 -12.72 -43.14
CA PHE A 97 -38.05 -11.32 -43.04
C PHE A 97 -37.64 -10.68 -41.71
N SER A 98 -37.82 -11.39 -40.60
CA SER A 98 -37.43 -10.93 -39.26
C SER A 98 -35.91 -10.71 -39.15
N ILE A 99 -35.09 -11.63 -39.66
CA ILE A 99 -33.63 -11.49 -39.68
C ILE A 99 -33.22 -10.28 -40.54
N VAL A 100 -33.74 -10.16 -41.76
CA VAL A 100 -33.41 -9.07 -42.70
C VAL A 100 -33.84 -7.70 -42.15
N THR A 101 -34.98 -7.66 -41.47
CA THR A 101 -35.52 -6.45 -40.85
C THR A 101 -34.71 -6.05 -39.62
N MET A 102 -34.45 -6.99 -38.71
CA MET A 102 -33.68 -6.74 -37.48
C MET A 102 -32.20 -6.39 -37.76
N THR A 103 -31.61 -7.00 -38.80
CA THR A 103 -30.24 -6.66 -39.26
C THR A 103 -30.19 -5.36 -40.06
N SER A 104 -31.32 -4.69 -40.28
CA SER A 104 -31.44 -3.46 -41.10
C SER A 104 -31.00 -3.61 -42.56
N LEU A 105 -30.91 -4.85 -43.06
CA LEU A 105 -30.60 -5.10 -44.47
C LEU A 105 -31.76 -4.66 -45.37
N GLY A 106 -32.98 -5.02 -44.99
CA GLY A 106 -34.21 -4.53 -45.63
C GLY A 106 -34.25 -4.68 -47.15
N TYR A 107 -34.03 -5.89 -47.68
CA TYR A 107 -33.99 -6.14 -49.13
C TYR A 107 -35.26 -5.68 -49.89
N GLY A 108 -36.40 -5.61 -49.20
CA GLY A 108 -37.65 -5.07 -49.74
C GLY A 108 -38.48 -6.06 -50.55
N ASP A 109 -38.06 -7.32 -50.60
CA ASP A 109 -38.77 -8.45 -51.19
C ASP A 109 -40.07 -8.77 -50.41
N ILE A 110 -40.01 -8.72 -49.08
CA ILE A 110 -41.17 -8.80 -48.20
C ILE A 110 -41.34 -7.45 -47.50
N HIS A 111 -42.56 -6.91 -47.53
CA HIS A 111 -42.86 -5.63 -46.90
C HIS A 111 -44.18 -5.67 -46.12
N PRO A 112 -44.21 -5.11 -44.90
CA PRO A 112 -45.40 -5.13 -44.06
C PRO A 112 -46.41 -4.07 -44.52
N THR A 113 -47.68 -4.45 -44.53
CA THR A 113 -48.85 -3.59 -44.79
C THR A 113 -49.77 -3.61 -43.57
N GLY A 114 -50.69 -2.62 -43.49
CA GLY A 114 -51.66 -2.54 -42.38
C GLY A 114 -51.03 -2.58 -40.99
N THR A 115 -51.53 -3.47 -40.13
CA THR A 115 -51.08 -3.70 -38.74
C THR A 115 -49.66 -4.26 -38.65
N GLY A 116 -49.17 -4.90 -39.72
CA GLY A 116 -47.82 -5.41 -39.82
C GLY A 116 -46.73 -4.36 -39.68
N ARG A 117 -47.01 -3.13 -40.10
CA ARG A 117 -46.07 -2.01 -39.99
C ARG A 117 -45.75 -1.70 -38.54
N LEU A 118 -46.72 -1.85 -37.63
CA LEU A 118 -46.49 -1.64 -36.20
C LEU A 118 -45.59 -2.74 -35.62
N ILE A 119 -45.83 -4.00 -35.98
CA ILE A 119 -45.02 -5.13 -35.51
C ILE A 119 -43.58 -4.99 -36.02
N ALA A 120 -43.39 -4.70 -37.30
CA ALA A 120 -42.07 -4.46 -37.89
C ALA A 120 -41.38 -3.23 -37.26
N SER A 121 -42.13 -2.17 -36.95
CA SER A 121 -41.56 -1.00 -36.26
C SER A 121 -41.06 -1.33 -34.85
N ILE A 122 -41.83 -2.12 -34.09
CA ILE A 122 -41.44 -2.59 -32.75
C ILE A 122 -40.23 -3.52 -32.84
N GLU A 123 -40.21 -4.42 -33.84
CA GLU A 123 -39.09 -5.32 -34.09
C GLU A 123 -37.80 -4.56 -34.37
N VAL A 124 -37.80 -3.61 -35.30
CA VAL A 124 -36.62 -2.80 -35.63
C VAL A 124 -36.15 -2.03 -34.40
N LEU A 125 -37.07 -1.38 -33.67
CA LEU A 125 -36.73 -0.64 -32.45
C LEU A 125 -36.09 -1.56 -31.38
N SER A 126 -36.66 -2.75 -31.17
CA SER A 126 -36.16 -3.73 -30.22
C SER A 126 -34.80 -4.30 -30.65
N GLY A 127 -34.64 -4.60 -31.94
CA GLY A 127 -33.41 -5.12 -32.52
C GLY A 127 -32.26 -4.13 -32.40
N VAL A 128 -32.49 -2.87 -32.78
CA VAL A 128 -31.50 -1.79 -32.64
C VAL A 128 -31.10 -1.60 -31.17
N MET A 129 -32.08 -1.65 -30.24
CA MET A 129 -31.80 -1.55 -28.81
C MET A 129 -30.94 -2.72 -28.30
N LEU A 130 -31.22 -3.96 -28.70
CA LEU A 130 -30.43 -5.14 -28.31
C LEU A 130 -29.00 -5.09 -28.86
N VAL A 131 -28.82 -4.68 -30.12
CA VAL A 131 -27.50 -4.50 -30.72
C VAL A 131 -26.72 -3.40 -30.00
N ALA A 132 -27.36 -2.27 -29.67
CA ALA A 132 -26.74 -1.19 -28.92
C ALA A 132 -26.30 -1.64 -27.51
N ILE A 133 -27.11 -2.45 -26.82
CA ILE A 133 -26.76 -3.04 -25.52
C ILE A 133 -25.55 -3.98 -25.66
N PHE A 134 -25.52 -4.82 -26.69
CA PHE A 134 -24.41 -5.75 -26.94
C PHE A 134 -23.09 -5.01 -27.18
N VAL A 135 -23.09 -4.03 -28.08
CA VAL A 135 -21.91 -3.19 -28.36
C VAL A 135 -21.47 -2.41 -27.12
N GLY A 136 -22.42 -1.82 -26.39
CA GLY A 136 -22.15 -1.10 -25.15
C GLY A 136 -21.53 -1.98 -24.07
N LYS A 137 -21.98 -3.24 -23.94
CA LYS A 137 -21.41 -4.22 -23.00
C LYS A 137 -19.96 -4.56 -23.36
N ILE A 138 -19.66 -4.84 -24.63
CA ILE A 138 -18.28 -5.10 -25.08
C ILE A 138 -17.37 -3.91 -24.77
N ALA A 139 -17.83 -2.69 -25.08
CA ALA A 139 -17.07 -1.48 -24.80
C ALA A 139 -16.82 -1.29 -23.30
N SER A 140 -17.84 -1.50 -22.45
CA SER A 140 -17.74 -1.38 -20.99
C SER A 140 -16.80 -2.41 -20.37
N GLU A 141 -16.86 -3.67 -20.80
CA GLU A 141 -15.96 -4.72 -20.32
C GLU A 141 -14.51 -4.41 -20.69
N ARG A 142 -14.26 -4.02 -21.95
CA ARG A 142 -12.92 -3.61 -22.41
C ARG A 142 -12.39 -2.42 -21.61
N GLN A 143 -13.20 -1.40 -21.37
CA GLN A 143 -12.81 -0.22 -20.61
C GLN A 143 -12.49 -0.58 -19.15
N SER A 144 -13.31 -1.43 -18.52
CA SER A 144 -13.10 -1.90 -17.15
C SER A 144 -11.81 -2.70 -17.00
N THR A 145 -11.51 -3.62 -17.93
CA THR A 145 -10.24 -4.36 -17.95
C THR A 145 -9.04 -3.43 -18.13
N LEU A 146 -9.12 -2.47 -19.06
CA LEU A 146 -8.04 -1.50 -19.28
C LEU A 146 -7.81 -0.63 -18.05
N LEU A 147 -8.87 -0.13 -17.41
CA LEU A 147 -8.75 0.66 -16.18
C LEU A 147 -8.10 -0.15 -15.04
N LEU A 148 -8.46 -1.43 -14.88
CA LEU A 148 -7.83 -2.31 -13.91
C LEU A 148 -6.34 -2.54 -14.21
N LEU A 149 -5.97 -2.74 -15.48
CA LEU A 149 -4.57 -2.91 -15.88
C LEU A 149 -3.75 -1.64 -15.66
N LEU A 150 -4.28 -0.48 -16.04
CA LEU A 150 -3.64 0.82 -15.82
C LEU A 150 -3.45 1.08 -14.33
N TYR A 151 -4.51 0.89 -13.54
CA TYR A 151 -4.46 1.08 -12.09
C TYR A 151 -3.41 0.18 -11.42
N ASN A 152 -3.36 -1.11 -11.80
CA ASN A 152 -2.39 -2.05 -11.26
C ASN A 152 -0.97 -1.71 -11.70
N THR A 153 -0.77 -1.32 -12.96
CA THR A 153 0.55 -0.92 -13.48
C THR A 153 1.08 0.30 -12.75
N GLU A 154 0.23 1.31 -12.59
CA GLU A 154 0.58 2.56 -11.90
C GLU A 154 0.85 2.32 -10.41
N SER A 155 -0.01 1.55 -9.74
CA SER A 155 0.21 1.18 -8.35
C SER A 155 1.52 0.42 -8.16
N ASN A 156 1.82 -0.51 -9.06
CA ASN A 156 3.06 -1.27 -9.05
C ASN A 156 4.29 -0.37 -9.27
N ARG A 157 4.20 0.59 -10.20
CA ARG A 157 5.24 1.59 -10.47
C ARG A 157 5.51 2.41 -9.20
N GLN A 158 4.47 2.95 -8.59
CA GLN A 158 4.57 3.78 -7.40
C GLN A 158 5.18 3.00 -6.21
N LEU A 159 4.78 1.74 -6.01
CA LEU A 159 5.36 0.88 -4.97
C LEU A 159 6.85 0.61 -5.19
N LYS A 160 7.28 0.42 -6.44
CA LYS A 160 8.70 0.25 -6.78
C LYS A 160 9.50 1.52 -6.51
N GLU A 161 8.94 2.70 -6.79
CA GLU A 161 9.56 3.98 -6.47
C GLU A 161 9.70 4.16 -4.96
N PHE A 162 8.65 3.89 -4.19
CA PHE A 162 8.75 3.90 -2.73
C PHE A 162 9.83 2.96 -2.20
N TYR A 163 9.89 1.73 -2.71
CA TYR A 163 10.94 0.78 -2.35
C TYR A 163 12.35 1.33 -2.63
N ARG A 164 12.57 1.92 -3.82
CA ARG A 164 13.86 2.50 -4.21
C ARG A 164 14.25 3.65 -3.29
N GLU A 165 13.32 4.58 -3.04
CA GLU A 165 13.55 5.73 -2.18
C GLU A 165 13.85 5.31 -0.73
N VAL A 166 13.10 4.35 -0.17
CA VAL A 166 13.39 3.81 1.18
C VAL A 166 14.78 3.18 1.21
N LYS A 167 15.18 2.46 0.15
CA LYS A 167 16.53 1.88 0.06
C LYS A 167 17.62 2.95 0.01
N ILE A 168 17.43 4.02 -0.76
CA ILE A 168 18.35 5.16 -0.82
C ILE A 168 18.45 5.84 0.56
N ILE A 169 17.30 6.03 1.22
CA ILE A 169 17.25 6.59 2.57
C ILE A 169 18.05 5.72 3.54
N ASN A 170 17.89 4.40 3.52
CA ASN A 170 18.65 3.47 4.37
C ASN A 170 20.16 3.64 4.20
N VAL A 171 20.64 3.66 2.95
CA VAL A 171 22.07 3.85 2.66
C VAL A 171 22.53 5.22 3.17
N SER A 172 21.75 6.28 2.93
CA SER A 172 22.12 7.63 3.39
C SER A 172 22.14 7.75 4.92
N PHE A 173 21.22 7.08 5.63
CA PHE A 173 21.22 7.07 7.10
C PHE A 173 22.46 6.38 7.63
N ASP A 174 22.83 5.25 7.05
CA ASP A 174 24.00 4.50 7.51
C ASP A 174 25.30 5.31 7.27
N GLN A 175 25.41 5.96 6.10
CA GLN A 175 26.54 6.85 5.78
C GLN A 175 26.63 8.05 6.72
N LEU A 176 25.54 8.80 6.94
CA LEU A 176 25.53 9.97 7.83
C LEU A 176 25.83 9.61 9.28
N LEU A 177 25.42 8.41 9.72
CA LEU A 177 25.77 7.89 11.04
C LEU A 177 27.25 7.53 11.16
N ASP A 178 27.83 6.93 10.12
CA ASP A 178 29.26 6.61 10.06
C ASP A 178 30.14 7.89 9.98
N GLU A 179 29.65 8.95 9.32
CA GLU A 179 30.34 10.23 9.18
C GLU A 179 30.12 11.20 10.36
N HIS A 180 29.31 10.80 11.35
CA HIS A 180 28.94 11.60 12.52
C HIS A 180 28.32 12.98 12.17
N GLU A 181 27.59 13.07 11.06
CA GLU A 181 26.96 14.32 10.59
C GLU A 181 25.58 14.53 11.23
N HIS A 182 25.57 14.91 12.51
CA HIS A 182 24.34 14.96 13.32
C HIS A 182 23.27 15.93 12.80
N LEU A 183 23.66 17.10 12.28
CA LEU A 183 22.73 18.10 11.75
C LEU A 183 22.02 17.64 10.48
N GLU A 184 22.79 17.15 9.51
CA GLU A 184 22.25 16.63 8.26
C GLU A 184 21.40 15.38 8.51
N PHE A 185 21.85 14.50 9.41
CA PHE A 185 21.08 13.34 9.84
C PHE A 185 19.71 13.74 10.40
N ASN A 186 19.63 14.72 11.32
CA ASN A 186 18.35 15.19 11.87
C ASN A 186 17.41 15.73 10.76
N HIS A 187 17.94 16.52 9.83
CA HIS A 187 17.17 17.01 8.70
C HIS A 187 16.62 15.85 7.85
N LYS A 188 17.47 14.86 7.55
CA LYS A 188 17.09 13.66 6.79
C LYS A 188 16.04 12.83 7.52
N VAL A 189 16.12 12.70 8.84
CA VAL A 189 15.11 12.00 9.67
C VAL A 189 13.75 12.66 9.55
N LYS A 190 13.67 14.00 9.65
CA LYS A 190 12.41 14.75 9.49
C LYS A 190 11.80 14.55 8.10
N LYS A 191 12.61 14.61 7.04
CA LYS A 191 12.16 14.37 5.66
C LYS A 191 11.66 12.93 5.48
N THR A 192 12.38 11.97 6.04
CA THR A 192 12.02 10.55 6.01
C THR A 192 10.69 10.29 6.71
N TYR A 193 10.44 10.91 7.88
CA TYR A 193 9.16 10.77 8.57
C TYR A 193 7.98 11.24 7.70
N LYS A 194 8.12 12.39 7.03
CA LYS A 194 7.08 12.89 6.09
C LYS A 194 6.87 11.92 4.94
N PHE A 195 7.94 11.38 4.37
CA PHE A 195 7.88 10.43 3.27
C PHE A 195 7.18 9.11 3.67
N ILE A 196 7.58 8.49 4.79
CA ILE A 196 6.92 7.29 5.33
C ILE A 196 5.45 7.56 5.67
N THR A 197 5.11 8.77 6.13
CA THR A 197 3.71 9.17 6.32
C THR A 197 2.94 9.22 4.99
N GLY A 198 3.57 9.70 3.91
CA GLY A 198 3.03 9.62 2.55
C GLY A 198 2.76 8.18 2.12
N ILE A 199 3.71 7.27 2.33
CA ILE A 199 3.52 5.83 2.06
C ILE A 199 2.35 5.26 2.87
N TYR A 200 2.26 5.59 4.16
CA TYR A 200 1.15 5.17 5.01
C TYR A 200 -0.20 5.62 4.45
N ASN A 201 -0.33 6.89 4.07
CA ASN A 201 -1.57 7.45 3.52
C ASN A 201 -1.92 6.79 2.18
N TYR A 202 -0.95 6.62 1.29
CA TYR A 202 -1.12 5.94 0.02
C TYR A 202 -1.62 4.50 0.20
N LEU A 203 -0.94 3.71 1.04
CA LEU A 203 -1.33 2.33 1.33
C LEU A 203 -2.70 2.26 2.01
N SER A 204 -3.00 3.17 2.95
CA SER A 204 -4.30 3.25 3.59
C SER A 204 -5.43 3.48 2.60
N LEU A 205 -5.24 4.40 1.65
CA LEU A 205 -6.21 4.69 0.60
C LEU A 205 -6.40 3.48 -0.32
N HIS A 206 -5.31 2.96 -0.88
CA HIS A 206 -5.36 1.95 -1.93
C HIS A 206 -5.61 0.53 -1.43
N ALA A 207 -5.31 0.22 -0.17
CA ALA A 207 -5.74 -1.04 0.44
C ALA A 207 -7.25 -1.06 0.69
N ASN A 208 -7.83 0.06 1.12
CA ASN A 208 -9.27 0.14 1.40
C ASN A 208 -10.14 0.29 0.14
N GLN A 209 -9.69 1.10 -0.83
CA GLN A 209 -10.48 1.47 -2.02
C GLN A 209 -10.03 0.76 -3.30
N GLY A 210 -8.73 0.59 -3.48
CA GLY A 210 -8.14 0.09 -4.72
C GLY A 210 -7.81 -1.40 -4.74
N ARG A 211 -8.03 -2.12 -3.63
CA ARG A 211 -7.71 -3.55 -3.50
C ARG A 211 -6.26 -3.87 -3.89
N ILE A 212 -5.32 -2.98 -3.53
CA ILE A 212 -3.91 -3.06 -3.96
C ILE A 212 -3.22 -4.39 -3.63
N ALA A 213 -3.69 -5.09 -2.59
CA ALA A 213 -3.16 -6.40 -2.17
C ALA A 213 -3.71 -7.58 -2.98
N ASP A 214 -4.84 -7.42 -3.66
CA ASP A 214 -5.55 -8.51 -4.34
C ASP A 214 -5.01 -8.80 -5.75
N TYR A 215 -4.35 -7.82 -6.39
CA TYR A 215 -4.03 -7.85 -7.82
C TYR A 215 -2.56 -7.57 -8.10
N GLY A 216 -1.74 -8.61 -8.35
CA GLY A 216 -0.42 -8.52 -9.00
C GLY A 216 0.70 -7.74 -8.29
N ASN A 217 0.41 -7.00 -7.22
CA ASN A 217 1.36 -6.09 -6.57
C ASN A 217 2.14 -6.72 -5.40
N ILE A 218 1.88 -8.00 -5.10
CA ILE A 218 2.41 -8.67 -3.89
C ILE A 218 3.95 -8.62 -3.83
N SER A 219 4.62 -8.77 -4.97
CA SER A 219 6.08 -8.78 -5.06
C SER A 219 6.68 -7.40 -4.73
N SER A 220 6.09 -6.33 -5.24
CA SER A 220 6.51 -4.96 -4.96
C SER A 220 6.18 -4.54 -3.54
N LEU A 221 5.01 -4.93 -3.02
CA LEU A 221 4.66 -4.74 -1.61
C LEU A 221 5.66 -5.43 -0.68
N ARG A 222 6.03 -6.70 -0.95
CA ARG A 222 7.05 -7.40 -0.16
C ARG A 222 8.39 -6.68 -0.16
N LYS A 223 8.87 -6.24 -1.33
CA LYS A 223 10.12 -5.46 -1.44
C LYS A 223 10.06 -4.18 -0.61
N LEU A 224 8.94 -3.46 -0.68
CA LEU A 224 8.71 -2.28 0.14
C LEU A 224 8.73 -2.62 1.64
N TYR A 225 8.03 -3.68 2.08
CA TYR A 225 7.99 -4.09 3.48
C TYR A 225 9.37 -4.47 4.02
N VAL A 226 10.17 -5.21 3.25
CA VAL A 226 11.55 -5.54 3.63
C VAL A 226 12.37 -4.26 3.79
N SER A 227 12.31 -3.34 2.83
CA SER A 227 13.07 -2.08 2.93
C SER A 227 12.66 -1.21 4.12
N ILE A 228 11.36 -1.22 4.47
CA ILE A 228 10.82 -0.50 5.63
C ILE A 228 11.25 -1.19 6.94
N TYR A 229 11.30 -2.52 6.96
CA TYR A 229 11.84 -3.27 8.09
C TYR A 229 13.32 -2.93 8.33
N ASP A 230 14.13 -2.92 7.27
CA ASP A 230 15.55 -2.55 7.35
C ASP A 230 15.72 -1.11 7.88
N LEU A 231 14.88 -0.18 7.42
CA LEU A 231 14.84 1.20 7.93
C LEU A 231 14.51 1.26 9.42
N GLN A 232 13.56 0.45 9.88
CA GLN A 232 13.18 0.39 11.28
C GLN A 232 14.33 -0.10 12.16
N VAL A 233 15.04 -1.15 11.72
CA VAL A 233 16.21 -1.69 12.41
C VAL A 233 17.32 -0.63 12.50
N LEU A 234 17.63 0.04 11.39
CA LEU A 234 18.62 1.12 11.37
C LEU A 234 18.22 2.29 12.27
N THR A 235 16.95 2.69 12.25
CA THR A 235 16.39 3.75 13.10
C THR A 235 16.53 3.41 14.59
N LYS A 236 16.25 2.17 14.97
CA LYS A 236 16.43 1.68 16.35
C LYS A 236 17.89 1.72 16.77
N ASN A 237 18.81 1.35 15.88
CA ASN A 237 20.25 1.42 16.16
C ASN A 237 20.72 2.87 16.28
N ALA A 238 20.19 3.77 15.45
CA ALA A 238 20.50 5.20 15.48
C ALA A 238 20.09 5.89 16.80
N ILE A 239 19.00 5.43 17.44
CA ILE A 239 18.61 5.94 18.77
C ILE A 239 19.67 5.60 19.83
N LYS A 240 20.37 4.47 19.67
CA LYS A 240 21.39 3.99 20.62
C LYS A 240 22.79 4.50 20.32
N THR A 241 23.03 5.08 19.14
CA THR A 241 24.33 5.65 18.79
C THR A 241 24.62 6.94 19.55
N HIS A 242 25.89 7.19 19.83
CA HIS A 242 26.34 8.44 20.45
C HIS A 242 26.22 9.61 19.47
N GLY A 243 25.72 10.77 19.94
CA GLY A 243 25.68 12.02 19.16
C GLY A 243 24.29 12.60 18.84
N PRO A 244 23.24 11.83 18.50
CA PRO A 244 21.91 12.38 18.24
C PRO A 244 21.36 13.12 19.46
N ASP A 245 20.88 14.34 19.24
CA ASP A 245 20.18 15.14 20.24
C ASP A 245 18.84 14.50 20.62
N GLU A 246 18.31 14.87 21.79
CA GLU A 246 17.04 14.31 22.29
C GLU A 246 15.87 14.52 21.32
N GLN A 247 15.85 15.64 20.59
CA GLN A 247 14.79 15.88 19.59
C GLN A 247 14.92 14.93 18.40
N THR A 248 16.14 14.61 17.96
CA THR A 248 16.36 13.58 16.93
C THR A 248 15.93 12.20 17.40
N LYS A 249 16.24 11.82 18.66
CA LYS A 249 15.76 10.56 19.23
C LYS A 249 14.24 10.47 19.26
N ILE A 250 13.54 11.55 19.63
CA ILE A 250 12.08 11.64 19.56
C ILE A 250 11.57 11.47 18.12
N ASN A 251 12.22 12.09 17.14
CA ASN A 251 11.83 11.97 15.73
C ASN A 251 12.03 10.55 15.18
N LEU A 252 13.15 9.90 15.53
CA LEU A 252 13.42 8.50 15.21
C LEU A 252 12.37 7.59 15.87
N GLN A 253 11.97 7.86 17.11
CA GLN A 253 10.91 7.11 17.77
C GLN A 253 9.56 7.27 17.04
N ARG A 254 9.19 8.49 16.63
CA ARG A 254 7.99 8.73 15.81
C ARG A 254 8.04 7.97 14.48
N LEU A 255 9.23 7.87 13.87
CA LEU A 255 9.44 7.10 12.65
C LEU A 255 9.18 5.60 12.88
N ILE A 256 9.70 5.01 13.97
CA ILE A 256 9.42 3.62 14.35
C ILE A 256 7.92 3.36 14.49
N TYR A 257 7.19 4.25 15.18
CA TYR A 257 5.74 4.11 15.33
C TYR A 257 4.97 4.26 14.02
N ARG A 258 5.42 5.15 13.12
CA ARG A 258 4.79 5.31 11.82
C ARG A 258 4.97 4.07 10.96
N ILE A 259 6.17 3.48 10.97
CA ILE A 259 6.46 2.20 10.31
C ILE A 259 5.58 1.08 10.88
N ASN A 260 5.45 0.99 12.20
CA ASN A 260 4.53 0.05 12.86
C ASN A 260 3.07 0.24 12.41
N GLY A 261 2.65 1.50 12.23
CA GLY A 261 1.34 1.86 11.70
C GLY A 261 1.10 1.30 10.29
N ILE A 262 2.10 1.33 9.41
CA ILE A 262 2.01 0.70 8.07
C ILE A 262 1.81 -0.81 8.21
N ALA A 263 2.59 -1.47 9.06
CA ALA A 263 2.49 -2.92 9.22
C ALA A 263 1.14 -3.35 9.79
N SER A 264 0.66 -2.65 10.83
CA SER A 264 -0.66 -2.88 11.43
C SER A 264 -1.80 -2.64 10.44
N LEU A 265 -1.67 -1.63 9.57
CA LEU A 265 -2.66 -1.32 8.54
C LEU A 265 -2.70 -2.37 7.42
N MET A 266 -1.54 -2.85 6.95
CA MET A 266 -1.48 -3.78 5.82
C MET A 266 -1.73 -5.25 6.20
N GLN A 267 -1.50 -5.64 7.46
CA GLN A 267 -1.59 -7.03 7.90
C GLN A 267 -2.94 -7.72 7.58
N PRO A 268 -4.12 -7.08 7.74
CA PRO A 268 -5.41 -7.69 7.42
C PRO A 268 -5.61 -8.00 5.93
N PHE A 269 -4.85 -7.37 5.03
CA PHE A 269 -4.96 -7.55 3.58
C PHE A 269 -4.14 -8.75 3.07
N HIS A 270 -3.27 -9.34 3.91
CA HIS A 270 -2.37 -10.44 3.55
C HIS A 270 -2.75 -11.76 4.23
N LEU A 271 -4.04 -12.08 4.33
CA LEU A 271 -4.50 -13.32 4.99
C LEU A 271 -4.03 -14.59 4.27
N LYS A 272 -3.91 -14.53 2.94
CA LYS A 272 -3.50 -15.65 2.09
C LYS A 272 -2.00 -15.66 1.75
N ASP A 273 -1.25 -14.65 2.18
CA ASP A 273 0.18 -14.54 1.93
C ASP A 273 1.00 -14.64 3.23
N PRO A 274 1.51 -15.82 3.58
CA PRO A 274 2.26 -16.01 4.82
C PRO A 274 3.59 -15.24 4.85
N ILE A 275 4.22 -15.00 3.69
CA ILE A 275 5.51 -14.31 3.60
C ILE A 275 5.34 -12.84 3.98
N SER A 276 4.39 -12.14 3.34
CA SER A 276 4.09 -10.74 3.66
C SER A 276 3.64 -10.61 5.11
N LYS A 277 2.76 -11.51 5.56
CA LYS A 277 2.28 -11.51 6.95
C LYS A 277 3.43 -11.64 7.95
N ASN A 278 4.40 -12.53 7.71
CA ASN A 278 5.55 -12.71 8.57
C ASN A 278 6.43 -11.44 8.64
N ILE A 279 6.72 -10.80 7.51
CA ILE A 279 7.48 -9.54 7.48
C ILE A 279 6.78 -8.46 8.30
N LEU A 280 5.46 -8.29 8.11
CA LEU A 280 4.67 -7.31 8.85
C LEU A 280 4.60 -7.62 10.35
N THR A 281 4.49 -8.91 10.72
CA THR A 281 4.57 -9.35 12.12
C THR A 281 5.94 -9.06 12.73
N ASN A 282 7.03 -9.24 11.98
CA ASN A 282 8.38 -8.91 12.44
C ASN A 282 8.56 -7.41 12.68
N ILE A 283 8.01 -6.56 11.81
CA ILE A 283 7.98 -5.09 12.03
C ILE A 283 7.25 -4.76 13.34
N ASN A 284 6.08 -5.36 13.57
CA ASN A 284 5.31 -5.14 14.80
C ASN A 284 6.08 -5.62 16.04
N PHE A 285 6.70 -6.80 15.96
CA PHE A 285 7.51 -7.37 17.04
C PHE A 285 8.71 -6.48 17.38
N GLN A 286 9.42 -5.94 16.37
CA GLN A 286 10.55 -5.03 16.60
C GLN A 286 10.12 -3.76 17.34
N THR A 287 8.95 -3.20 17.01
CA THR A 287 8.38 -2.05 17.73
C THR A 287 8.13 -2.40 19.20
N SER A 288 7.45 -3.50 19.48
CA SER A 288 7.15 -3.93 20.86
C SER A 288 8.42 -4.27 21.65
N ALA A 289 9.43 -4.85 21.01
CA ALA A 289 10.72 -5.11 21.64
C ALA A 289 11.46 -3.82 22.00
N TYR A 290 11.38 -2.79 21.13
CA TYR A 290 11.92 -1.46 21.44
C TYR A 290 11.19 -0.80 22.61
N GLU A 291 9.85 -0.85 22.66
CA GLU A 291 9.07 -0.29 23.77
C GLU A 291 9.44 -0.94 25.11
N LYS A 292 9.57 -2.26 25.16
CA LYS A 292 10.02 -2.99 26.35
C LYS A 292 11.42 -2.58 26.79
N SER A 293 12.36 -2.46 25.85
CA SER A 293 13.73 -2.02 26.15
C SER A 293 13.79 -0.59 26.67
N LYS A 294 12.92 0.29 26.16
CA LYS A 294 12.79 1.68 26.64
C LYS A 294 12.25 1.73 28.07
N ILE A 295 11.22 0.93 28.38
CA ILE A 295 10.63 0.87 29.74
C ILE A 295 11.64 0.33 30.75
N ASN A 296 12.38 -0.72 30.38
CA ASN A 296 13.31 -1.39 31.29
C ASN A 296 14.68 -0.68 31.40
N ASN A 297 14.90 0.42 30.67
CA ASN A 297 16.17 1.15 30.60
C ASN A 297 17.40 0.27 30.23
N THR A 298 17.18 -0.85 29.54
CA THR A 298 18.22 -1.86 29.25
C THR A 298 19.01 -1.60 27.96
N SER A 299 19.06 -0.36 27.48
CA SER A 299 19.64 -0.07 26.17
C SER A 299 21.15 0.22 26.25
N SER A 300 21.96 -0.78 25.88
CA SER A 300 23.41 -0.58 25.71
C SER A 300 23.70 0.36 24.54
N PRO A 301 24.63 1.33 24.69
CA PRO A 301 25.02 2.24 23.63
C PRO A 301 25.74 1.49 22.49
N ILE A 302 25.45 1.88 21.25
CA ILE A 302 26.11 1.35 20.05
C ILE A 302 27.15 2.37 19.59
N TYR A 303 28.40 1.95 19.39
CA TYR A 303 29.47 2.83 18.90
C TYR A 303 29.76 2.53 17.43
N ARG A 304 29.63 3.54 16.57
CA ARG A 304 30.16 3.50 15.20
C ARG A 304 31.68 3.67 15.28
N THR A 305 32.42 2.78 14.62
CA THR A 305 33.90 2.71 14.71
C THR A 305 34.59 2.85 13.36
N LYS A 306 33.83 3.11 12.29
CA LYS A 306 34.35 3.22 10.94
C LYS A 306 35.00 4.59 10.76
N ILE A 307 36.29 4.62 10.41
CA ILE A 307 37.02 5.86 10.13
C ILE A 307 36.86 6.16 8.64
N THR A 308 36.07 7.19 8.30
CA THR A 308 35.87 7.66 6.92
C THR A 308 36.85 8.78 6.56
N GLU A 309 37.08 9.00 5.25
CA GLU A 309 37.99 10.05 4.77
C GLU A 309 37.50 11.46 5.14
N SER A 310 36.19 11.70 5.04
CA SER A 310 35.55 12.94 5.48
C SER A 310 35.83 13.21 6.97
N LEU A 311 35.75 12.18 7.81
CA LEU A 311 36.00 12.31 9.24
C LEU A 311 37.48 12.60 9.54
N LYS A 312 38.41 11.97 8.81
CA LYS A 312 39.84 12.26 8.89
C LYS A 312 40.12 13.74 8.56
N ASN A 313 39.56 14.24 7.46
CA ASN A 313 39.74 15.64 7.05
C ASN A 313 39.16 16.63 8.07
N LYS A 314 38.02 16.33 8.68
CA LYS A 314 37.43 17.17 9.74
C LYS A 314 38.29 17.21 11.00
N VAL A 315 38.82 16.07 11.42
CA VAL A 315 39.73 16.01 12.59
C VAL A 315 41.03 16.74 12.28
N LEU A 316 41.59 16.55 11.08
CA LEU A 316 42.80 17.23 10.62
C LEU A 316 42.65 18.76 10.60
N ALA A 317 41.52 19.28 10.12
CA ALA A 317 41.23 20.72 10.09
C ALA A 317 41.14 21.35 11.50
N GLU A 318 40.89 20.54 12.52
CA GLU A 318 40.75 20.97 13.92
C GLU A 318 42.02 20.73 14.75
N LEU A 319 43.09 20.18 14.14
CA LEU A 319 44.36 19.98 14.83
C LEU A 319 45.11 21.31 15.01
N PRO A 320 45.46 21.70 16.25
CA PRO A 320 46.29 22.88 16.48
C PRO A 320 47.76 22.59 16.07
N PRO A 321 48.55 23.65 15.80
CA PRO A 321 50.00 23.50 15.65
C PRO A 321 50.62 22.94 16.94
N LEU A 322 51.75 22.24 16.81
CA LEU A 322 52.45 21.65 17.96
C LEU A 322 52.92 22.75 18.95
N PRO A 323 53.01 22.43 20.26
CA PRO A 323 52.77 21.13 20.90
C PRO A 323 51.29 20.90 21.30
N TRP A 324 50.87 19.64 21.28
CA TRP A 324 49.48 19.25 21.61
C TRP A 324 49.23 19.09 23.12
N ASP A 325 48.05 19.53 23.58
CA ASP A 325 47.56 19.25 24.93
C ASP A 325 47.30 17.74 25.12
N LYS A 326 47.61 17.20 26.30
CA LYS A 326 47.27 15.83 26.72
C LYS A 326 45.77 15.51 26.60
N LYS A 327 44.89 16.52 26.61
CA LYS A 327 43.43 16.38 26.46
C LYS A 327 42.92 16.73 25.05
N LEU A 328 43.78 16.80 24.04
CA LEU A 328 43.41 17.17 22.67
C LEU A 328 42.24 16.33 22.11
N ASN A 329 42.26 15.02 22.34
CA ASN A 329 41.20 14.09 21.93
C ASN A 329 39.84 14.41 22.58
N VAL A 330 39.84 14.93 23.81
CA VAL A 330 38.62 15.37 24.53
C VAL A 330 38.11 16.67 23.94
N ILE A 331 38.99 17.63 23.64
CA ILE A 331 38.62 18.93 23.05
C ILE A 331 38.00 18.72 21.66
N ILE A 332 38.72 18.04 20.76
CA ILE A 332 38.24 17.76 19.41
C ILE A 332 37.01 16.86 19.46
N GLY A 333 37.00 15.85 20.34
CA GLY A 333 35.86 14.95 20.52
C GLY A 333 34.59 15.68 20.93
N ASN A 334 34.67 16.59 21.91
CA ASN A 334 33.53 17.39 22.33
C ASN A 334 33.07 18.36 21.23
N LYS A 335 34.00 18.97 20.50
CA LYS A 335 33.69 19.90 19.41
C LYS A 335 33.00 19.22 18.23
N LEU A 336 33.43 18.00 17.87
CA LEU A 336 32.90 17.24 16.74
C LEU A 336 31.80 16.24 17.13
N GLY A 337 31.42 16.13 18.40
CA GLY A 337 30.42 15.16 18.87
C GLY A 337 30.90 13.70 18.84
N LEU A 338 32.21 13.47 18.86
CA LEU A 338 32.83 12.15 18.76
C LEU A 338 33.18 11.56 20.14
N PRO A 339 33.04 10.23 20.33
CA PRO A 339 33.56 9.57 21.52
C PRO A 339 35.07 9.79 21.66
N HIS A 340 35.55 10.17 22.86
CA HIS A 340 36.97 10.55 23.05
C HIS A 340 37.97 9.45 22.67
N LYS A 341 37.62 8.18 22.94
CA LYS A 341 38.43 7.02 22.52
C LYS A 341 38.47 6.84 21.00
N PHE A 342 37.40 7.24 20.32
CA PHE A 342 37.33 7.17 18.87
C PHE A 342 38.13 8.32 18.23
N THR A 343 38.02 9.53 18.78
CA THR A 343 38.86 10.69 18.37
C THR A 343 40.35 10.37 18.49
N ASP A 344 40.78 9.77 19.60
CA ASP A 344 42.17 9.34 19.80
C ASP A 344 42.65 8.35 18.72
N ARG A 345 41.80 7.39 18.34
CA ARG A 345 42.10 6.46 17.25
C ARG A 345 42.22 7.14 15.89
N ILE A 346 41.43 8.18 15.62
CA ILE A 346 41.51 8.93 14.36
C ILE A 346 42.81 9.74 14.32
N ILE A 347 43.15 10.44 15.41
CA ILE A 347 44.40 11.22 15.51
C ILE A 347 45.62 10.31 15.32
N LYS A 348 45.66 9.14 15.98
CA LYS A 348 46.74 8.16 15.78
C LYS A 348 46.86 7.72 14.32
N LYS A 349 45.73 7.44 13.67
CA LYS A 349 45.71 7.03 12.27
C LYS A 349 46.18 8.15 11.32
N LEU A 350 45.86 9.41 11.61
CA LEU A 350 46.36 10.56 10.85
C LEU A 350 47.89 10.74 10.98
N VAL A 351 48.45 10.47 12.16
CA VAL A 351 49.91 10.48 12.38
C VAL A 351 50.58 9.31 11.67
N GLU A 352 50.01 8.09 11.75
CA GLU A 352 50.50 6.90 11.03
C GLU A 352 50.51 7.09 9.51
N GLU A 353 49.52 7.79 8.96
CA GLU A 353 49.42 8.11 7.53
C GLU A 353 50.30 9.31 7.11
N GLY A 354 51.03 9.94 8.05
CA GLY A 354 51.90 11.08 7.79
C GLY A 354 51.16 12.40 7.47
N LEU A 355 49.84 12.44 7.71
CA LEU A 355 48.98 13.59 7.44
C LEU A 355 48.93 14.59 8.61
N ALA A 356 49.33 14.16 9.81
CA ALA A 356 49.43 15.01 11.00
C ALA A 356 50.85 14.91 11.60
N PRO A 357 51.37 15.99 12.20
CA PRO A 357 52.71 15.99 12.78
C PRO A 357 52.80 15.05 13.99
N ASP A 358 53.88 14.27 14.09
CA ASP A 358 54.09 13.36 15.23
C ASP A 358 54.46 14.18 16.49
N PRO A 359 53.66 14.13 17.56
CA PRO A 359 54.00 14.80 18.81
C PRO A 359 55.26 14.24 19.50
N ARG A 360 55.85 13.13 19.01
CA ARG A 360 57.07 12.51 19.56
C ARG A 360 58.35 12.86 18.80
N GLY A 361 58.26 13.56 17.67
CA GLY A 361 59.40 13.91 16.82
C GLY A 361 59.57 12.97 15.64
#